data_AF-A0A968QHU1-F1
#
_entry.id   AF-A0A968QHU1-F1
#
_cell.length_a   1.000
_cell.length_b   1.000
_cell.length_c   1.000
_cell.angle_alpha   90.00
_cell.angle_beta   90.00
_cell.angle_gamma   90.00
#
_symmetry.space_group_name_H-M   'P 1'
#
loop_
_entity.id
_entity.type
_entity.pdbx_description
1 polymer ?
#
loop_
_entity_poly.entity_id
_entity_poly.type
_entity_poly.pdbx_seq_one_letter_code
_entity_poly.pdbx_strand_id
1 'polypeptide(L)'
;MENNRLLCLLLGGVFISIAGMYILLNAGFVAAAQVLVYVGAVNVLILFGIMLVNKRQAFLPVKRAWLSKAATAAVCVGLFALLAASVINTPWAVSSLVPVGELAIVEIGKHFFSDYLLPFELASVLLLIALIGAIVLARRELIPDVAPGEPESEALQLPERPRELVSSLSASLSDLTDS
;
A
#
# COMPACT_ATOMS: atom_id res chain seq x y z
N MET A 1 17.60 9.84 -8.70
CA MET A 1 18.09 8.86 -7.71
C MET A 1 18.05 9.45 -6.31
N GLU A 2 18.54 10.68 -6.11
CA GLU A 2 18.52 11.34 -4.79
C GLU A 2 17.10 11.65 -4.28
N ASN A 3 16.23 12.20 -5.13
CA ASN A 3 14.89 12.64 -4.70
C ASN A 3 14.00 11.51 -4.17
N ASN A 4 14.08 10.30 -4.74
CA ASN A 4 13.23 9.18 -4.32
C ASN A 4 13.64 8.63 -2.94
N ARG A 5 14.92 8.69 -2.61
CA ARG A 5 15.43 8.29 -1.29
C ARG A 5 15.04 9.33 -0.22
N LEU A 6 15.10 10.61 -0.58
CA LEU A 6 14.66 11.70 0.30
C LEU A 6 13.18 11.58 0.67
N LEU A 7 12.31 11.23 -0.29
CA LEU A 7 10.88 11.02 -0.01
C LEU A 7 10.64 9.97 1.08
N CYS A 8 11.40 8.88 1.08
CA CYS A 8 11.26 7.85 2.09
C CYS A 8 11.81 8.26 3.46
N LEU A 9 12.90 9.06 3.49
CA LEU A 9 13.39 9.64 4.75
C LEU A 9 12.38 10.61 5.35
N LEU A 10 11.72 11.43 4.52
CA LEU A 10 10.63 12.31 4.95
C LEU A 10 9.45 11.50 5.51
N LEU A 11 9.10 10.37 4.90
CA LEU A 11 8.05 9.48 5.42
C LEU A 11 8.41 8.93 6.81
N GLY A 12 9.66 8.49 7.02
CA GLY A 12 10.14 8.09 8.35
C GLY A 12 10.04 9.22 9.38
N GLY A 13 10.33 10.46 8.98
CA GLY A 13 10.13 11.65 9.80
C GLY A 13 8.66 11.93 10.13
N VAL A 14 7.72 11.63 9.24
CA VAL A 14 6.28 11.72 9.54
C VAL A 14 5.90 10.69 10.61
N PHE A 15 6.38 9.45 10.49
CA PHE A 15 6.09 8.41 11.49
C PHE A 15 6.69 8.72 12.87
N ILE A 16 7.89 9.32 12.94
CA ILE A 16 8.47 9.74 14.22
C ILE A 16 7.68 10.89 14.86
N SER A 17 7.19 11.82 14.04
CA SER A 17 6.32 12.92 14.51
C SER A 17 5.00 12.38 15.09
N ILE A 18 4.38 11.41 14.42
CA ILE A 18 3.17 10.73 14.92
C ILE A 18 3.45 9.98 16.23
N ALA A 19 4.60 9.28 16.33
CA ALA A 19 4.99 8.61 17.57
C ALA A 19 5.14 9.61 18.74
N GLY A 20 5.72 10.79 18.48
CA GLY A 20 5.79 11.88 19.45
C GLY A 20 4.40 12.36 19.89
N MET A 21 3.46 12.48 18.95
CA MET A 21 2.07 12.81 19.26
C MET A 21 1.42 11.75 20.17
N TYR A 22 1.67 10.46 19.95
CA TYR A 22 1.18 9.40 20.83
C TYR A 22 1.73 9.47 22.25
N ILE A 23 3.00 9.87 22.42
CA ILE A 23 3.55 10.10 23.76
C ILE A 23 2.81 11.24 24.46
N LEU A 24 2.52 12.34 23.75
CA LEU A 24 1.75 13.47 24.30
C LEU A 24 0.32 13.08 24.68
N LEU A 25 -0.28 12.11 23.99
CA LEU A 25 -1.60 11.55 24.30
C LEU A 25 -1.56 10.45 25.38
N ASN A 26 -0.44 10.28 26.10
CA ASN A 26 -0.27 9.26 27.14
C ASN A 26 -0.34 7.80 26.61
N ALA A 27 -0.10 7.60 25.31
CA ALA A 27 -0.16 6.28 24.66
C ALA A 27 1.24 5.69 24.45
N GLY A 28 1.97 5.44 25.55
CA GLY A 28 3.38 5.00 25.51
C GLY A 28 3.62 3.68 24.77
N PHE A 29 2.77 2.68 24.98
CA PHE A 29 2.85 1.39 24.26
C PHE A 29 2.68 1.56 22.75
N VAL A 30 1.65 2.30 22.34
CA VAL A 30 1.34 2.52 20.93
C VAL A 30 2.44 3.35 20.26
N ALA A 31 3.01 4.33 20.96
CA ALA A 31 4.16 5.08 20.48
C ALA A 31 5.38 4.17 20.24
N ALA A 32 5.71 3.28 21.17
CA ALA A 32 6.80 2.33 21.00
C ALA A 32 6.54 1.36 19.82
N ALA A 33 5.32 0.83 19.71
CA ALA A 33 4.90 0.01 18.59
C ALA A 33 4.97 0.75 17.25
N GLN A 34 4.62 2.04 17.22
CA GLN A 34 4.69 2.91 16.05
C GLN A 34 6.13 2.99 15.52
N VAL A 35 7.10 3.21 16.41
CA VAL A 35 8.52 3.26 16.03
C VAL A 35 9.00 1.89 15.58
N LEU A 36 8.71 0.83 16.32
CA LEU A 36 9.21 -0.51 16.02
C LEU A 36 8.68 -1.04 14.68
N VAL A 37 7.38 -0.90 14.41
CA VAL A 37 6.74 -1.48 13.21
C VAL A 37 6.82 -0.52 12.03
N TYR A 38 6.39 0.74 12.15
CA TYR A 38 6.34 1.64 11.00
C TYR A 38 7.70 2.19 10.62
N VAL A 39 8.48 2.65 11.60
CA VAL A 39 9.84 3.18 11.32
C VAL A 39 10.82 2.03 11.12
N GLY A 40 10.78 1.01 11.99
CA GLY A 40 11.76 -0.08 12.02
C GLY A 40 11.59 -1.13 10.92
N ALA A 41 10.35 -1.55 10.62
CA ALA A 41 10.10 -2.61 9.63
C ALA A 41 9.59 -2.05 8.31
N VAL A 42 8.45 -1.35 8.32
CA VAL A 42 7.76 -0.93 7.09
C VAL A 42 8.58 0.09 6.30
N ASN A 43 9.06 1.16 6.94
CA ASN A 43 9.85 2.19 6.26
C ASN A 43 11.17 1.63 5.72
N VAL A 44 11.81 0.71 6.44
CA VAL A 44 13.02 0.03 5.98
C VAL A 44 12.73 -0.87 4.77
N LEU A 45 11.63 -1.63 4.79
CA LEU A 45 11.20 -2.43 3.64
C LEU A 45 10.92 -1.56 2.40
N ILE A 46 10.26 -0.41 2.59
CA ILE A 46 10.01 0.57 1.51
C ILE A 46 11.33 1.12 0.97
N LEU A 47 12.29 1.48 1.84
CA LEU A 47 13.62 1.92 1.43
C LEU A 47 14.30 0.87 0.55
N PHE A 48 14.30 -0.40 0.98
CA PHE A 48 14.86 -1.49 0.19
C PHE A 48 14.15 -1.65 -1.15
N GLY A 49 12.81 -1.61 -1.18
CA GLY A 49 12.03 -1.72 -2.41
C GLY A 49 12.35 -0.59 -3.41
N ILE A 50 12.37 0.66 -2.95
CA ILE A 50 12.70 1.82 -3.79
C ILE A 50 14.17 1.76 -4.25
N MET A 51 15.09 1.29 -3.40
CA MET A 51 16.50 1.14 -3.77
C MET A 51 16.73 0.04 -4.81
N LEU A 52 15.96 -1.05 -4.77
CA LEU A 52 16.02 -2.14 -5.73
C LEU A 52 15.43 -1.73 -7.09
N VAL A 53 14.34 -0.95 -7.08
CA VAL A 53 13.68 -0.44 -8.30
C VAL A 53 14.38 0.83 -8.79
N ASN A 54 15.52 0.66 -9.44
CA ASN A 54 16.27 1.77 -10.05
C ASN A 54 16.06 1.84 -11.57
N LYS A 55 14.86 2.23 -12.02
CA LYS A 55 14.60 2.57 -13.44
C LYS A 55 14.37 4.07 -13.61
N ARG A 56 15.22 4.71 -14.41
CA ARG A 56 15.07 6.11 -14.82
C ARG A 56 14.22 6.14 -16.10
N GLN A 57 12.91 6.29 -15.96
CA GLN A 57 12.02 6.52 -17.10
C GLN A 57 11.77 8.02 -17.26
N ALA A 58 11.85 8.52 -18.48
CA ALA A 58 11.43 9.87 -18.79
C ALA A 58 9.90 9.92 -18.80
N PHE A 59 9.30 10.65 -17.85
CA PHE A 59 7.86 10.84 -17.82
C PHE A 59 7.43 11.66 -19.04
N LEU A 60 6.66 11.04 -19.94
CA LEU A 60 6.04 11.75 -21.06
C LEU A 60 4.98 12.71 -20.51
N PRO A 61 4.92 13.97 -20.99
CA PRO A 61 3.94 14.92 -20.53
C PRO A 61 2.53 14.48 -20.98
N VAL A 62 1.70 14.11 -20.01
CA VAL A 62 0.30 13.75 -20.27
C VAL A 62 -0.47 15.01 -20.66
N LYS A 63 -1.00 15.06 -21.88
CA LYS A 63 -1.85 16.16 -22.35
C LYS A 63 -3.06 16.29 -21.41
N ARG A 64 -3.36 17.52 -20.93
CA ARG A 64 -4.45 17.84 -19.99
C ARG A 64 -4.23 17.40 -18.52
N ALA A 65 -3.00 17.09 -18.12
CA ALA A 65 -2.65 16.77 -16.73
C ALA A 65 -3.01 17.88 -15.72
N TRP A 66 -3.09 19.15 -16.14
CA TRP A 66 -3.56 20.21 -15.22
C TRP A 66 -5.01 19.95 -14.81
N LEU A 67 -5.90 19.60 -15.75
CA LEU A 67 -7.32 19.51 -15.46
C LEU A 67 -7.61 18.34 -14.51
N SER A 68 -6.92 17.22 -14.70
CA SER A 68 -6.97 16.11 -13.74
C SER A 68 -6.37 16.50 -12.38
N LYS A 69 -5.21 17.17 -12.35
CA LYS A 69 -4.64 17.70 -11.08
C LYS A 69 -5.59 18.65 -10.36
N ALA A 70 -6.25 19.55 -11.08
CA ALA A 70 -7.21 20.51 -10.53
C ALA A 70 -8.46 19.80 -10.00
N ALA A 71 -8.99 18.82 -10.74
CA ALA A 71 -10.11 18.01 -10.27
C ALA A 71 -9.76 17.22 -9.01
N THR A 72 -8.59 16.54 -8.99
CA THR A 72 -8.13 15.81 -7.79
C THR A 72 -7.90 16.76 -6.62
N ALA A 73 -7.30 17.94 -6.84
CA ALA A 73 -7.10 18.94 -5.80
C ALA A 73 -8.44 19.45 -5.24
N ALA A 74 -9.43 19.71 -6.10
CA ALA A 74 -10.77 20.12 -5.68
C ALA A 74 -11.44 19.04 -4.83
N VAL A 75 -11.32 17.76 -5.21
CA VAL A 75 -11.84 16.64 -4.42
C VAL A 75 -11.12 16.54 -3.07
N CYS A 76 -9.79 16.66 -3.03
CA CYS A 76 -9.03 16.62 -1.77
C CYS A 76 -9.42 17.78 -0.83
N VAL A 77 -9.55 18.99 -1.35
CA VAL A 77 -9.95 20.17 -0.56
C VAL A 77 -11.40 20.05 -0.11
N GLY A 78 -12.31 19.60 -0.98
CA GLY A 78 -13.71 19.37 -0.63
C GLY A 78 -13.87 18.31 0.46
N LEU A 79 -13.14 17.20 0.36
CA LEU A 79 -13.15 16.15 1.38
C LEU A 79 -12.55 16.65 2.70
N PHE A 80 -11.44 17.40 2.65
CA PHE A 80 -10.85 18.00 3.84
C PHE A 80 -11.82 18.98 4.52
N ALA A 81 -12.48 19.85 3.76
CA ALA A 81 -13.47 20.78 4.29
C ALA A 81 -14.68 20.06 4.90
N LEU A 82 -15.14 18.98 4.26
CA LEU A 82 -16.23 18.16 4.77
C LEU A 82 -15.88 17.49 6.11
N LEU A 83 -14.69 16.87 6.19
CA LEU A 83 -14.22 16.25 7.43
C LEU A 83 -13.98 17.29 8.52
N ALA A 84 -13.40 18.45 8.19
CA ALA A 84 -13.20 19.54 9.15
C ALA A 84 -14.54 20.08 9.67
N ALA A 85 -15.53 20.27 8.79
CA ALA A 85 -16.87 20.69 9.20
C ALA A 85 -17.54 19.62 10.08
N SER A 86 -17.39 18.33 9.75
CA SER A 86 -17.92 17.24 10.58
C SER A 86 -17.28 17.25 11.97
N VAL A 87 -15.96 17.42 12.06
CA VAL A 87 -15.25 17.44 13.35
C VAL A 87 -15.65 18.64 14.21
N ILE A 88 -15.82 19.82 13.62
CA ILE A 88 -16.18 21.05 14.35
C ILE A 88 -17.65 21.04 14.81
N ASN A 89 -18.55 20.52 13.98
CA ASN A 89 -19.99 20.52 14.28
C ASN A 89 -20.44 19.32 15.14
N THR A 90 -19.60 18.30 15.31
CA THR A 90 -19.92 17.14 16.14
C THR A 90 -19.68 17.46 17.63
N PRO A 91 -20.69 17.32 18.51
CA PRO A 91 -20.49 17.49 19.94
C PRO A 91 -19.76 16.27 20.53
N TRP A 92 -18.47 16.42 20.81
CA TRP A 92 -17.64 15.37 21.39
C TRP A 92 -17.86 15.24 22.91
N ALA A 93 -18.23 14.05 23.37
CA ALA A 93 -18.29 13.73 24.80
C ALA A 93 -16.88 13.42 25.33
N VAL A 94 -16.15 14.46 25.72
CA VAL A 94 -14.80 14.31 26.29
C VAL A 94 -14.92 13.88 27.76
N SER A 95 -14.47 12.67 28.06
CA SER A 95 -14.43 12.15 29.42
C SER A 95 -13.19 12.67 30.16
N SER A 96 -13.36 13.12 31.40
CA SER A 96 -12.29 13.67 32.26
C SER A 96 -11.61 12.60 33.13
N LEU A 97 -11.77 11.32 32.80
CA LEU A 97 -11.16 10.22 33.54
C LEU A 97 -9.64 10.36 33.58
N VAL A 98 -9.06 10.02 34.73
CA VAL A 98 -7.60 10.04 34.93
C VAL A 98 -6.95 9.09 33.93
N PRO A 99 -5.92 9.52 33.18
CA PRO A 99 -5.20 8.66 32.25
C PRO A 99 -4.67 7.42 32.95
N VAL A 100 -4.90 6.25 32.36
CA VAL A 100 -4.52 4.92 32.89
C VAL A 100 -2.99 4.78 33.02
N GLY A 101 -2.22 5.65 32.35
CA GLY A 101 -0.77 5.75 32.53
C GLY A 101 -0.05 4.45 32.19
N GLU A 102 0.86 4.06 33.08
CA GLU A 102 1.71 2.88 32.91
C GLU A 102 0.92 1.56 32.94
N LEU A 103 -0.26 1.54 33.56
CA LEU A 103 -1.14 0.37 33.59
C LEU A 103 -1.84 0.10 32.24
N ALA A 104 -1.77 1.04 31.29
CA ALA A 104 -2.39 0.89 29.98
C ALA A 104 -1.86 -0.34 29.21
N ILE A 105 -0.58 -0.70 29.37
CA ILE A 105 0.01 -1.89 28.71
C ILE A 105 -0.69 -3.17 29.18
N VAL A 106 -0.89 -3.29 30.50
CA VAL A 106 -1.52 -4.47 31.10
C VAL A 106 -2.98 -4.57 30.66
N GLU A 107 -3.68 -3.43 30.62
CA GLU A 107 -5.09 -3.40 30.23
C GLU A 107 -5.30 -3.73 28.75
N ILE A 108 -4.44 -3.20 27.86
CA ILE A 108 -4.42 -3.58 26.43
C ILE A 108 -4.18 -5.08 26.29
N GLY A 109 -3.25 -5.64 27.05
CA GLY A 109 -2.99 -7.08 27.07
C GLY A 109 -4.23 -7.89 27.46
N LYS A 110 -4.94 -7.50 28.52
CA LYS A 110 -6.19 -8.17 28.91
C LYS A 110 -7.25 -8.10 27.82
N HIS A 111 -7.42 -6.93 27.19
CA HIS A 111 -8.37 -6.74 26.10
C HIS A 111 -8.06 -7.62 24.89
N PHE A 112 -6.79 -7.90 24.57
CA PHE A 112 -6.42 -8.85 23.51
C PHE A 112 -6.84 -10.29 23.82
N PHE A 113 -6.89 -10.70 25.09
CA PHE A 113 -7.27 -12.06 25.48
C PHE A 113 -8.72 -12.18 25.99
N SER A 114 -9.44 -11.07 26.12
CA SER A 114 -10.85 -11.04 26.45
C SER A 114 -11.66 -10.62 25.22
N ASP A 115 -11.90 -9.32 25.05
CA ASP A 115 -12.85 -8.80 24.06
C ASP A 115 -12.35 -8.93 22.61
N TYR A 116 -11.04 -8.86 22.41
CA TYR A 116 -10.40 -8.89 21.08
C TYR A 116 -9.65 -10.19 20.79
N LEU A 117 -10.03 -11.30 21.43
CA LEU A 117 -9.40 -12.61 21.21
C LEU A 117 -9.51 -13.06 19.75
N LEU A 118 -10.70 -12.96 19.15
CA LEU A 118 -10.92 -13.35 17.75
C LEU A 118 -10.12 -12.49 16.75
N PRO A 119 -10.13 -11.14 16.83
CA PRO A 119 -9.26 -10.31 16.01
C PRO A 119 -7.76 -10.61 16.16
N PHE A 120 -7.29 -10.92 17.37
CA PHE A 120 -5.90 -11.27 17.63
C PHE A 120 -5.51 -12.57 16.91
N GLU A 121 -6.35 -13.60 17.00
CA GLU A 121 -6.14 -14.86 16.28
C GLU A 121 -6.17 -14.65 14.76
N LEU A 122 -7.14 -13.87 14.26
CA LEU A 122 -7.24 -13.57 12.83
C LEU A 122 -6.02 -12.80 12.30
N ALA A 123 -5.45 -11.89 13.10
CA ALA A 123 -4.21 -11.18 12.76
C ALA A 123 -3.03 -12.15 12.62
N SER A 124 -2.94 -13.19 13.47
CA SER A 124 -1.90 -14.21 13.36
C SER A 124 -2.00 -15.02 12.06
N VAL A 125 -3.23 -15.41 11.67
CA VAL A 125 -3.52 -16.11 10.40
C VAL A 125 -3.25 -15.19 9.21
N LEU A 126 -3.63 -13.92 9.29
CA LEU A 126 -3.35 -12.92 8.26
C LEU A 126 -1.84 -12.77 8.02
N LEU A 127 -1.03 -12.69 9.10
CA LEU A 127 0.43 -12.62 8.99
C LEU A 127 1.03 -13.88 8.37
N LEU A 128 0.49 -15.06 8.71
CA LEU A 128 0.91 -16.32 8.09
C LEU A 128 0.61 -16.31 6.58
N ILE A 129 -0.61 -15.93 6.19
CA ILE A 129 -1.00 -15.83 4.77
C ILE A 129 -0.13 -14.81 4.04
N ALA A 130 0.12 -13.65 4.66
CA ALA A 130 0.97 -12.60 4.09
C ALA A 130 2.40 -13.08 3.88
N LEU A 131 2.97 -13.83 4.83
CA LEU A 131 4.31 -14.42 4.72
C LEU A 131 4.37 -15.44 3.58
N ILE A 132 3.42 -16.38 3.51
CA ILE A 132 3.36 -17.38 2.44
C ILE A 132 3.21 -16.69 1.08
N GLY A 133 2.29 -15.72 0.97
CA GLY A 133 2.05 -14.96 -0.25
C GLY A 133 3.28 -14.17 -0.71
N ALA A 134 3.96 -13.50 0.22
CA ALA A 134 5.19 -12.78 -0.07
C ALA A 134 6.31 -13.71 -0.55
N ILE A 135 6.48 -14.89 0.07
CA ILE A 135 7.49 -15.87 -0.32
C ILE A 135 7.18 -16.44 -1.70
N VAL A 136 5.94 -16.87 -1.96
CA VAL A 136 5.54 -17.45 -3.26
C VAL A 136 5.72 -16.42 -4.38
N LEU A 137 5.36 -15.15 -4.15
CA LEU A 137 5.48 -14.09 -5.15
C LEU A 137 6.95 -13.65 -5.38
N ALA A 138 7.78 -13.65 -4.33
CA ALA A 138 9.18 -13.23 -4.43
C ALA A 138 10.12 -14.35 -4.87
N ARG A 139 9.68 -15.62 -4.80
CA ARG A 139 10.51 -16.77 -5.19
C ARG A 139 10.76 -16.74 -6.69
N ARG A 140 12.04 -16.74 -7.06
CA ARG A 140 12.46 -16.93 -8.45
C ARG A 140 12.37 -18.41 -8.82
N GLU A 141 11.62 -18.73 -9.86
CA GLU A 141 11.53 -20.09 -10.39
C GLU A 141 12.85 -20.45 -11.09
N LEU A 142 13.54 -21.45 -10.54
CA LEU A 142 14.84 -21.94 -11.04
C LEU A 142 14.74 -23.35 -11.64
N ILE A 143 13.54 -23.95 -11.65
CA ILE A 143 13.29 -25.28 -12.21
C ILE A 143 12.43 -25.08 -13.46
N PRO A 144 12.98 -25.24 -14.68
CA PRO A 144 12.17 -25.33 -15.87
C PRO A 144 11.37 -26.63 -15.79
N ASP A 145 10.07 -26.53 -15.47
CA ASP A 145 9.13 -27.63 -15.61
C ASP A 145 8.75 -27.74 -17.10
N VAL A 146 9.75 -28.12 -17.90
CA VAL A 146 9.63 -28.32 -19.33
C VAL A 146 9.69 -29.81 -19.54
N ALA A 147 8.53 -30.43 -19.78
CA ALA A 147 8.51 -31.72 -20.45
C ALA A 147 9.27 -31.57 -21.79
N PRO A 148 10.14 -32.52 -22.19
CA PRO A 148 10.94 -32.37 -23.40
C PRO A 148 10.03 -32.22 -24.63
N GLY A 149 9.83 -30.98 -25.11
CA GLY A 149 9.04 -30.68 -26.31
C GLY A 149 8.13 -29.44 -26.26
N GLU A 150 7.85 -28.85 -25.10
CA GLU A 150 6.96 -27.68 -24.99
C GLU A 150 7.74 -26.37 -24.73
N PRO A 151 7.50 -25.29 -25.50
CA PRO A 151 8.17 -24.01 -25.27
C PRO A 151 7.69 -23.37 -23.94
N GLU A 152 8.65 -22.94 -23.11
CA GLU A 152 8.49 -22.41 -21.73
C GLU A 152 7.46 -21.29 -21.53
N SER A 153 6.98 -20.68 -22.62
CA SER A 153 6.14 -19.47 -22.58
C SER A 153 4.64 -19.75 -22.45
N GLU A 154 4.17 -20.99 -22.62
CA GLU A 154 2.74 -21.32 -22.72
C GLU A 154 2.12 -21.87 -21.42
N ALA A 155 2.93 -22.40 -20.49
CA ALA A 155 2.46 -23.05 -19.27
C ALA A 155 1.92 -22.08 -18.17
N LEU A 156 2.31 -20.80 -18.20
CA LEU A 156 1.96 -19.78 -17.20
C LEU A 156 1.19 -18.58 -17.77
N GLN A 157 0.89 -18.60 -19.07
CA GLN A 157 0.02 -17.61 -19.68
C GLN A 157 -1.42 -18.11 -19.60
N LEU A 158 -2.35 -17.22 -19.28
CA LEU A 158 -3.77 -17.54 -19.37
C LEU A 158 -4.05 -18.05 -20.80
N PRO A 159 -4.83 -19.14 -20.99
CA PRO A 159 -5.16 -19.68 -22.31
C PRO A 159 -5.85 -18.68 -23.26
N GLU A 160 -6.28 -17.53 -22.75
CA GLU A 160 -6.90 -16.47 -23.53
C GLU A 160 -5.81 -15.62 -24.22
N ARG A 161 -5.52 -15.97 -25.48
CA ARG A 161 -4.71 -15.10 -26.35
C ARG A 161 -5.46 -13.80 -26.64
N PRO A 162 -4.82 -12.62 -26.49
CA PRO A 162 -5.41 -11.36 -26.89
C PRO A 162 -5.83 -11.44 -28.36
N ARG A 163 -7.14 -11.35 -28.64
CA ARG A 163 -7.66 -11.28 -30.01
C ARG A 163 -7.31 -9.92 -30.61
N GLU A 164 -6.08 -9.74 -31.06
CA GLU A 164 -5.72 -8.56 -31.84
C GLU A 164 -6.16 -8.77 -33.29
N LEU A 165 -7.18 -8.00 -33.72
CA LEU A 165 -7.15 -7.17 -34.94
C LEU A 165 -6.78 -7.83 -36.30
N VAL A 166 -6.71 -9.15 -36.41
CA VAL A 166 -6.61 -9.87 -37.70
C VAL A 166 -7.79 -9.50 -38.61
N SER A 167 -8.95 -9.20 -38.02
CA SER A 167 -10.15 -8.79 -38.75
C SER A 167 -10.09 -7.37 -39.32
N SER A 168 -9.37 -6.43 -38.68
CA SER A 168 -9.32 -5.04 -39.16
C SER A 168 -8.31 -4.85 -40.30
N LEU A 169 -7.26 -5.69 -40.35
CA LEU A 169 -6.28 -5.64 -41.44
C LEU A 169 -6.79 -6.35 -42.71
N SER A 170 -7.54 -7.46 -42.57
CA SER A 170 -8.14 -8.13 -43.74
C SER A 170 -9.26 -7.29 -44.38
N ALA A 171 -10.06 -6.58 -43.57
CA ALA A 171 -11.12 -5.71 -44.08
C ALA A 171 -10.58 -4.49 -44.83
N SER A 172 -9.42 -3.96 -44.41
CA SER A 172 -8.79 -2.81 -45.09
C SER A 172 -8.03 -3.21 -46.36
N LEU A 173 -7.64 -4.48 -46.51
CA LEU A 173 -6.97 -5.00 -47.72
C LEU A 173 -7.96 -5.43 -48.80
N SER A 174 -9.17 -5.86 -48.44
CA SER A 174 -10.27 -6.10 -49.39
C SER A 174 -10.77 -4.81 -50.02
N ASP A 175 -10.83 -3.71 -49.27
CA ASP A 175 -11.31 -2.41 -49.77
C ASP A 175 -10.38 -1.76 -50.82
N LEU A 176 -9.10 -2.16 -50.85
CA LEU A 176 -8.08 -1.65 -51.79
C LEU A 176 -7.93 -2.52 -53.05
N THR A 177 -8.55 -3.69 -53.08
CA THR A 177 -8.51 -4.60 -54.24
C THR A 177 -9.81 -4.57 -55.07
N ASP A 178 -10.84 -3.87 -54.59
CA ASP A 178 -12.13 -3.68 -55.26
C ASP A 178 -12.32 -2.26 -55.86
N SER A 179 -11.24 -1.48 -56.01
CA SER A 179 -11.23 -0.15 -56.68
C SER A 179 -10.37 -0.12 -57.94
#